data_AF-A0A813GIR5-F1
#
_entry.id   AF-A0A813GIR5-F1
#
_cell.length_a   1.000
_cell.length_b   1.000
_cell.length_c   1.000
_cell.angle_alpha   90.00
_cell.angle_beta   90.00
_cell.angle_gamma   90.00
#
_symmetry.space_group_name_H-M   'P 1'
#
loop_
_entity.id
_entity.type
_entity.pdbx_description
1 polymer ?
#
loop_
_entity_poly.entity_id
_entity_poly.type
_entity_poly.pdbx_seq_one_letter_code
_entity_poly.pdbx_strand_id
1 'polypeptide(L)'
;MSKDSSSSSGPARRTSYRRCASSLSDGMGGAPRPVCKFGTNCFRRNPEHTGPTGEAHPADPDYLDACEKAGVEPEFISIRKLFVWCDRNYSGRARREDLIRVWPVLQRLGQDIGALDDAMWETLDDDGNGHINFSEFAEFTTKHKLGLPLGLDDLLGQTNDVCELVCGVYGCQCHGFAARKRRCKYGGECYQKKEDHLLGFCHPGDV
;
A
#
# COMPACT_ATOMS: atom_id res chain seq x y z
N MET A 1 7.83 57.84 31.54
CA MET A 1 7.76 57.09 32.81
C MET A 1 6.52 56.20 32.70
N SER A 2 6.51 54.87 32.75
CA SER A 2 7.47 53.77 32.80
C SER A 2 6.69 52.53 32.29
N LYS A 3 7.26 51.67 31.43
CA LYS A 3 7.53 50.20 31.62
C LYS A 3 6.40 49.43 32.34
N ASP A 4 5.82 48.35 31.81
CA ASP A 4 6.36 47.00 31.53
C ASP A 4 5.43 46.29 30.49
N SER A 5 5.80 45.56 29.43
CA SER A 5 6.69 44.39 29.23
C SER A 5 6.34 43.17 30.09
N SER A 6 5.61 42.20 29.54
CA SER A 6 5.61 40.80 30.01
C SER A 6 5.20 39.83 28.90
N SER A 7 6.19 39.12 28.39
CA SER A 7 6.11 37.90 27.58
C SER A 7 5.77 36.70 28.47
N SER A 8 5.00 35.74 27.96
CA SER A 8 4.84 34.43 28.62
C SER A 8 4.95 33.30 27.60
N SER A 9 6.05 32.57 27.67
CA SER A 9 6.36 31.36 26.92
C SER A 9 5.65 30.15 27.53
N GLY A 10 4.87 29.40 26.73
CA GLY A 10 4.27 28.13 27.13
C GLY A 10 5.17 26.94 26.76
N PRO A 11 5.28 25.89 27.60
CA PRO A 11 6.22 24.79 27.37
C PRO A 11 5.71 23.78 26.33
N ALA A 12 6.59 23.40 25.41
CA ALA A 12 6.40 22.32 24.46
C ALA A 12 6.36 20.96 25.18
N ARG A 13 5.18 20.33 25.21
CA ARG A 13 5.00 18.95 25.67
C ARG A 13 5.60 18.00 24.62
N ARG A 14 6.79 17.47 24.91
CA ARG A 14 7.36 16.31 24.21
C ARG A 14 6.54 15.08 24.57
N THR A 15 5.63 14.69 23.67
CA THR A 15 5.02 13.36 23.69
C THR A 15 6.05 12.37 23.17
N SER A 16 6.68 11.64 24.10
CA SER A 16 7.52 10.50 23.79
C SER A 16 6.63 9.39 23.24
N TYR A 17 6.67 9.18 21.92
CA TYR A 17 6.05 8.02 21.28
C TYR A 17 6.69 6.76 21.86
N ARG A 18 5.95 6.06 22.74
CA ARG A 18 6.27 4.69 23.14
C ARG A 18 6.16 3.84 21.88
N ARG A 19 7.32 3.42 21.36
CA ARG A 19 7.43 2.49 20.26
C ARG A 19 6.96 1.13 20.79
N CYS A 20 5.71 0.75 20.48
CA CYS A 20 5.24 -0.61 20.69
C CYS A 20 6.00 -1.52 19.73
N ALA A 21 7.08 -2.12 20.23
CA ALA A 21 7.73 -3.25 19.61
C ALA A 21 6.81 -4.47 19.79
N SER A 22 5.89 -4.66 18.85
CA SER A 22 5.17 -5.92 18.74
C SER A 22 6.15 -6.96 18.20
N SER A 23 6.49 -7.90 19.05
CA SER A 23 7.35 -9.06 18.81
C SER A 23 7.01 -9.76 17.49
N LEU A 24 7.84 -9.58 16.46
CA LEU A 24 7.86 -10.44 15.29
C LEU A 24 8.80 -11.60 15.58
N SER A 25 8.30 -12.59 16.32
CA SER A 25 8.94 -13.88 16.43
C SER A 25 7.88 -14.93 16.68
N ASP A 26 7.39 -15.54 15.60
CA ASP A 26 7.24 -16.99 15.60
C ASP A 26 7.25 -17.49 14.15
N GLY A 27 8.33 -18.20 13.81
CA GLY A 27 8.48 -18.88 12.55
C GLY A 27 7.60 -20.12 12.51
N MET A 28 6.51 -20.05 11.76
CA MET A 28 5.86 -21.26 11.27
C MET A 28 6.67 -21.76 10.07
N GLY A 29 7.47 -22.81 10.27
CA GLY A 29 8.17 -23.58 9.23
C GLY A 29 7.21 -24.39 8.35
N GLY A 30 6.15 -23.76 7.83
CA GLY A 30 5.31 -24.31 6.77
C GLY A 30 5.88 -23.95 5.40
N ALA A 31 5.67 -24.81 4.40
CA ALA A 31 5.92 -24.45 3.02
C ALA A 31 5.13 -23.17 2.68
N PRO A 32 5.72 -22.21 1.96
CA PRO A 32 4.98 -21.03 1.52
C PRO A 32 3.75 -21.47 0.72
N ARG A 33 2.65 -20.73 0.88
CA ARG A 33 1.46 -20.95 0.07
C ARG A 33 1.81 -20.78 -1.42
N PRO A 34 1.29 -21.61 -2.33
CA PRO A 34 1.45 -21.38 -3.75
C PRO A 34 0.87 -20.03 -4.15
N VAL A 35 1.49 -19.34 -5.11
CA VAL A 35 1.00 -18.05 -5.60
C VAL A 35 -0.21 -18.26 -6.51
N CYS A 36 -1.27 -17.49 -6.31
CA CYS A 36 -2.43 -17.55 -7.20
C CYS A 36 -2.08 -17.05 -8.60
N LYS A 37 -2.24 -17.90 -9.60
CA LYS A 37 -1.98 -17.57 -11.01
C LYS A 37 -2.85 -16.43 -11.57
N PHE A 38 -3.95 -16.12 -10.91
CA PHE A 38 -4.88 -15.07 -11.35
C PHE A 38 -4.66 -13.73 -10.64
N GLY A 39 -3.81 -13.67 -9.60
CA GLY A 39 -3.47 -12.43 -8.90
C GLY A 39 -4.70 -11.65 -8.43
N THR A 40 -4.75 -10.35 -8.74
CA THR A 40 -5.93 -9.50 -8.49
C THR A 40 -7.17 -9.94 -9.28
N ASN A 41 -7.03 -10.66 -10.39
CA ASN A 41 -8.18 -11.11 -11.18
C ASN A 41 -8.76 -12.45 -10.72
N CYS A 42 -8.34 -12.98 -9.57
CA CYS A 42 -8.86 -14.24 -9.06
C CYS A 42 -10.32 -14.14 -8.61
N PHE A 43 -11.17 -15.02 -9.13
CA PHE A 43 -12.58 -15.09 -8.76
C PHE A 43 -12.90 -16.14 -7.69
N ARG A 44 -11.94 -17.02 -7.34
CA ARG A 44 -12.12 -18.08 -6.35
C ARG A 44 -12.08 -17.52 -4.93
N ARG A 45 -13.10 -17.82 -4.14
CA ARG A 45 -13.36 -17.19 -2.82
C ARG A 45 -13.77 -18.19 -1.75
N ASN A 46 -13.55 -19.48 -1.97
CA ASN A 46 -13.77 -20.42 -0.88
C ASN A 46 -12.64 -20.24 0.16
N PRO A 47 -12.94 -20.39 1.47
CA PRO A 47 -11.92 -20.30 2.52
C PRO A 47 -10.73 -21.25 2.32
N GLU A 48 -10.94 -22.36 1.63
CA GLU A 48 -9.88 -23.31 1.27
C GLU A 48 -8.86 -22.71 0.27
N HIS A 49 -9.28 -21.76 -0.56
CA HIS A 49 -8.43 -21.08 -1.54
C HIS A 49 -7.80 -19.80 -0.99
N THR A 50 -8.53 -19.02 -0.20
CA THR A 50 -8.04 -17.74 0.35
C THR A 50 -7.38 -17.89 1.71
N GLY A 51 -7.59 -19.02 2.38
CA GLY A 51 -7.09 -19.27 3.73
C GLY A 51 -5.60 -19.65 3.81
N PRO A 52 -5.16 -20.04 5.02
CA PRO A 52 -3.75 -20.35 5.32
C PRO A 52 -3.17 -21.54 4.56
N THR A 53 -4.01 -22.41 4.00
CA THR A 53 -3.59 -23.58 3.20
C THR A 53 -3.83 -23.41 1.70
N GLY A 54 -4.35 -22.25 1.30
CA GLY A 54 -4.75 -21.96 -0.08
C GLY A 54 -3.65 -21.30 -0.90
N GLU A 55 -4.04 -20.42 -1.83
CA GLU A 55 -3.15 -19.66 -2.70
C GLU A 55 -2.97 -18.22 -2.21
N ALA A 56 -1.75 -17.69 -2.32
CA ALA A 56 -1.42 -16.31 -1.94
C ALA A 56 -1.84 -15.31 -3.03
N HIS A 57 -2.43 -14.18 -2.62
CA HIS A 57 -2.91 -13.10 -3.48
C HIS A 57 -2.23 -11.77 -3.15
N PRO A 58 -2.20 -10.78 -4.06
CA PRO A 58 -1.46 -9.53 -3.89
C PRO A 58 -1.74 -8.71 -2.61
N ALA A 59 -2.94 -8.87 -2.04
CA ALA A 59 -3.33 -8.22 -0.80
C ALA A 59 -2.88 -8.96 0.47
N ASP A 60 -2.44 -10.21 0.34
CA ASP A 60 -2.05 -11.03 1.48
C ASP A 60 -0.72 -10.55 2.08
N PRO A 61 -0.51 -10.70 3.40
CA PRO A 61 0.74 -10.33 4.06
C PRO A 61 1.96 -11.11 3.54
N ASP A 62 1.77 -12.41 3.26
CA ASP A 62 2.80 -13.36 2.83
C ASP A 62 2.97 -13.44 1.30
N TYR A 63 2.22 -12.66 0.53
CA TYR A 63 2.23 -12.74 -0.94
C TYR A 63 3.60 -12.53 -1.56
N LEU A 64 4.32 -11.49 -1.11
CA LEU A 64 5.64 -11.19 -1.64
C LEU A 64 6.61 -12.34 -1.34
N ASP A 65 6.60 -12.86 -0.11
CA ASP A 65 7.43 -14.01 0.26
C ASP A 65 7.08 -15.27 -0.56
N ALA A 66 5.80 -15.49 -0.84
CA ALA A 66 5.33 -16.57 -1.69
C ALA A 66 5.83 -16.41 -3.14
N CYS A 67 5.75 -15.21 -3.71
CA CYS A 67 6.26 -14.88 -5.04
C CYS A 67 7.76 -15.12 -5.15
N GLU A 68 8.54 -14.66 -4.16
CA GLU A 68 9.98 -14.87 -4.14
C GLU A 68 10.35 -16.35 -4.11
N LYS A 69 9.72 -17.14 -3.22
CA LYS A 69 9.99 -18.57 -3.10
C LYS A 69 9.53 -19.36 -4.33
N ALA A 70 8.47 -18.91 -4.99
CA ALA A 70 7.96 -19.51 -6.23
C ALA A 70 8.71 -19.05 -7.49
N GLY A 71 9.56 -18.01 -7.40
CA GLY A 71 10.22 -17.40 -8.55
C GLY A 71 9.26 -16.70 -9.52
N VAL A 72 8.13 -16.18 -9.01
CA VAL A 72 7.09 -15.50 -9.80
C VAL A 72 7.24 -13.99 -9.62
N GLU A 73 7.11 -13.23 -10.71
CA GLU A 73 7.07 -11.77 -10.63
C GLU A 73 5.77 -11.32 -9.93
N PRO A 74 5.85 -10.59 -8.81
CA PRO A 74 4.67 -10.18 -8.07
C PRO A 74 3.88 -9.08 -8.80
N GLU A 75 2.57 -9.11 -8.59
CA GLU A 75 1.69 -8.00 -8.95
C GLU A 75 1.64 -6.99 -7.79
N PHE A 76 1.94 -5.72 -8.09
CA PHE A 76 1.94 -4.67 -7.08
C PHE A 76 0.62 -3.91 -7.08
N ILE A 77 -0.08 -3.97 -5.94
CA ILE A 77 -1.33 -3.24 -5.73
C ILE A 77 -1.12 -1.86 -5.10
N SER A 78 0.08 -1.57 -4.59
CA SER A 78 0.40 -0.28 -3.96
C SER A 78 1.88 0.05 -4.04
N ILE A 79 2.20 1.34 -3.94
CA ILE A 79 3.59 1.85 -3.89
C ILE A 79 4.32 1.26 -2.69
N ARG A 80 3.65 1.08 -1.54
CA ARG A 80 4.24 0.41 -0.37
C ARG A 80 4.62 -1.04 -0.63
N LYS A 81 3.76 -1.85 -1.27
CA LYS A 81 4.11 -3.24 -1.60
C LYS A 81 5.28 -3.30 -2.57
N LEU A 82 5.36 -2.37 -3.51
CA LEU A 82 6.50 -2.21 -4.41
C LEU A 82 7.79 -1.85 -3.64
N PHE A 83 7.72 -0.90 -2.71
CA PHE A 83 8.87 -0.53 -1.87
C PHE A 83 9.33 -1.68 -0.97
N VAL A 84 8.41 -2.39 -0.31
CA VAL A 84 8.72 -3.55 0.55
C VAL A 84 9.43 -4.65 -0.24
N TRP A 85 9.07 -4.83 -1.51
CA TRP A 85 9.77 -5.78 -2.39
C TRP A 85 11.21 -5.36 -2.71
N CYS A 86 11.51 -4.07 -2.71
CA CYS A 86 12.88 -3.57 -2.81
C CYS A 86 13.63 -3.77 -1.48
N ASP A 87 12.98 -3.43 -0.38
CA ASP A 87 13.54 -3.44 0.98
C ASP A 87 13.48 -4.85 1.62
N ARG A 88 14.16 -5.83 1.03
CA ARG A 88 14.11 -7.26 1.48
C ARG A 88 14.55 -7.47 2.92
N ASN A 89 15.42 -6.62 3.44
CA ASN A 89 15.88 -6.68 4.83
C ASN A 89 14.96 -5.91 5.78
N TYR A 90 13.86 -5.33 5.28
CA TYR A 90 12.94 -4.49 6.04
C TYR A 90 13.65 -3.37 6.80
N SER A 91 14.72 -2.83 6.22
CA SER A 91 15.52 -1.77 6.82
C SER A 91 14.83 -0.41 6.79
N GLY A 92 13.77 -0.29 5.99
CA GLY A 92 13.12 0.96 5.62
C GLY A 92 13.91 1.76 4.58
N ARG A 93 14.92 1.14 3.93
CA ARG A 93 15.86 1.80 3.01
C ARG A 93 16.14 0.90 1.82
N ALA A 94 15.84 1.37 0.62
CA ALA A 94 16.16 0.68 -0.63
C ALA A 94 17.48 1.20 -1.21
N ARG A 95 18.38 0.29 -1.58
CA ARG A 95 19.61 0.65 -2.28
C ARG A 95 19.39 0.65 -3.78
N ARG A 96 20.37 1.18 -4.52
CA ARG A 96 20.34 1.20 -5.98
C ARG A 96 20.23 -0.20 -6.57
N GLU A 97 20.95 -1.15 -6.00
CA GLU A 97 20.94 -2.55 -6.45
C GLU A 97 19.58 -3.21 -6.25
N ASP A 98 18.86 -2.82 -5.20
CA ASP A 98 17.52 -3.32 -4.93
C ASP A 98 16.49 -2.69 -5.87
N LEU A 99 16.63 -1.39 -6.15
CA LEU A 99 15.74 -0.64 -7.00
C LEU A 99 15.77 -1.10 -8.47
N ILE A 100 16.92 -1.58 -8.97
CA ILE A 100 17.06 -2.13 -10.33
C ILE A 100 16.02 -3.22 -10.62
N ARG A 101 15.62 -4.00 -9.61
CA ARG A 101 14.67 -5.12 -9.77
C ARG A 101 13.26 -4.64 -10.08
N VAL A 102 12.85 -3.52 -9.49
CA VAL A 102 11.52 -2.94 -9.70
C VAL A 102 11.51 -1.86 -10.77
N TRP A 103 12.67 -1.40 -11.23
CA TRP A 103 12.77 -0.37 -12.25
C TRP A 103 11.94 -0.67 -13.51
N PRO A 104 11.95 -1.90 -14.08
CA PRO A 104 11.10 -2.23 -15.21
C PRO A 104 9.59 -2.15 -14.90
N VAL A 105 9.20 -2.34 -13.65
CA VAL A 105 7.81 -2.18 -13.21
C VAL A 105 7.46 -0.69 -13.14
N LEU A 106 8.36 0.13 -12.58
CA LEU A 106 8.20 1.58 -12.53
C LEU A 106 8.04 2.16 -13.93
N GLN A 107 8.90 1.79 -14.86
CA GLN A 107 8.83 2.21 -16.27
C GLN A 107 7.50 1.86 -16.95
N ARG A 108 6.90 0.72 -16.59
CA ARG A 108 5.60 0.31 -17.15
C ARG A 108 4.42 1.05 -16.53
N LEU A 109 4.50 1.41 -15.25
CA LEU A 109 3.39 1.98 -14.49
C LEU A 109 3.41 3.52 -14.41
N GLY A 110 4.58 4.12 -14.56
CA GLY A 110 4.79 5.57 -14.49
C GLY A 110 4.91 6.22 -15.86
N GLN A 111 4.88 7.55 -15.85
CA GLN A 111 5.10 8.40 -17.02
C GLN A 111 6.51 9.00 -16.97
N ASP A 112 7.16 9.08 -18.14
CA ASP A 112 8.48 9.72 -18.32
C ASP A 112 9.60 9.13 -17.44
N ILE A 113 9.53 7.83 -17.13
CA ILE A 113 10.59 7.13 -16.38
C ILE A 113 11.59 6.54 -17.39
N GLY A 114 12.77 7.16 -17.45
CA GLY A 114 13.90 6.72 -18.26
C GLY A 114 14.64 5.51 -17.68
N ALA A 115 15.86 5.24 -18.15
CA ALA A 115 16.74 4.26 -17.54
C ALA A 115 17.20 4.72 -16.14
N LEU A 116 17.57 3.79 -15.27
CA LEU A 116 18.13 4.10 -13.95
C LEU A 116 19.60 4.52 -14.07
N ASP A 117 19.83 5.71 -14.62
CA ASP A 117 21.15 6.34 -14.68
C ASP A 117 21.48 7.10 -13.37
N ASP A 118 22.68 7.66 -13.31
CA ASP A 118 23.15 8.39 -12.13
C ASP A 118 22.31 9.64 -11.88
N ALA A 119 21.92 10.34 -12.94
CA ALA A 119 21.05 11.52 -12.83
C ALA A 119 19.68 11.17 -12.24
N MET A 120 19.06 10.08 -12.72
CA MET A 120 17.79 9.60 -12.18
C MET A 120 17.94 9.16 -10.72
N TRP A 121 19.05 8.50 -10.38
CA TRP A 121 19.34 8.12 -9.00
C TRP A 121 19.47 9.35 -8.08
N GLU A 122 20.19 10.38 -8.50
CA GLU A 122 20.31 11.64 -7.76
C GLU A 122 18.95 12.33 -7.54
N THR A 123 18.00 12.17 -8.47
CA THR A 123 16.63 12.69 -8.25
C THR A 123 15.79 11.88 -7.27
N LEU A 124 16.18 10.63 -6.99
CA LEU A 124 15.50 9.74 -6.05
C LEU A 124 16.10 9.86 -4.65
N ASP A 125 17.43 9.96 -4.55
CA ASP A 125 18.22 10.07 -3.33
C ASP A 125 18.49 11.54 -2.99
N ASP A 126 17.42 12.31 -2.72
CA ASP A 126 17.49 13.77 -2.53
C ASP A 126 18.37 14.19 -1.34
N ASP A 127 18.46 13.35 -0.31
CA ASP A 127 19.34 13.58 0.84
C ASP A 127 20.79 13.10 0.60
N GLY A 128 21.05 12.43 -0.52
CA GLY A 128 22.35 11.92 -0.93
C GLY A 128 22.96 10.90 0.02
N ASN A 129 22.12 10.20 0.81
CA ASN A 129 22.61 9.23 1.79
C ASN A 129 23.00 7.88 1.17
N GLY A 130 22.78 7.71 -0.14
CA GLY A 130 23.02 6.48 -0.90
C GLY A 130 21.91 5.44 -0.76
N HIS A 131 20.78 5.81 -0.15
CA HIS A 131 19.63 4.94 0.07
C HIS A 131 18.34 5.75 0.02
N ILE A 132 17.34 5.17 -0.64
CA ILE A 132 16.02 5.77 -0.78
C ILE A 132 15.12 5.24 0.34
N ASN A 133 14.55 6.13 1.15
CA ASN A 133 13.51 5.80 2.10
C ASN A 133 12.12 5.81 1.44
N PHE A 134 11.09 5.34 2.16
CA PHE A 134 9.74 5.27 1.59
C PHE A 134 9.17 6.63 1.18
N SER A 135 9.53 7.72 1.87
CA SER A 135 9.01 9.06 1.57
C SER A 135 9.57 9.58 0.25
N GLU A 136 10.88 9.48 0.04
CA GLU A 136 11.55 9.82 -1.23
C GLU A 136 10.98 8.99 -2.38
N PHE A 137 10.79 7.70 -2.14
CA PHE A 137 10.19 6.80 -3.12
C PHE A 137 8.73 7.17 -3.46
N ALA A 138 7.93 7.52 -2.45
CA ALA A 138 6.53 7.95 -2.63
C ALA A 138 6.43 9.28 -3.38
N GLU A 139 7.34 10.22 -3.11
CA GLU A 139 7.40 11.50 -3.80
C GLU A 139 7.77 11.31 -5.28
N PHE A 140 8.81 10.53 -5.55
CA PHE A 140 9.21 10.17 -6.91
C PHE A 140 8.05 9.54 -7.69
N THR A 141 7.38 8.56 -7.08
CA THR A 141 6.29 7.85 -7.73
C THR A 141 5.07 8.75 -7.99
N THR A 142 4.82 9.73 -7.11
CA THR A 142 3.79 10.75 -7.30
C THR A 142 4.16 11.72 -8.44
N LYS A 143 5.42 12.17 -8.50
CA LYS A 143 5.94 13.05 -9.56
C LYS A 143 5.81 12.42 -10.95
N HIS A 144 6.11 11.13 -11.04
CA HIS A 144 5.98 10.34 -12.27
C HIS A 144 4.60 9.71 -12.48
N LYS A 145 3.60 10.09 -11.65
CA LYS A 145 2.20 9.68 -11.75
C LYS A 145 2.03 8.17 -11.91
N LEU A 146 2.69 7.38 -11.07
CA LEU A 146 2.41 5.95 -11.02
C LEU A 146 0.93 5.75 -10.71
N GLY A 147 0.25 4.96 -11.54
CA GLY A 147 -1.17 4.63 -11.39
C GLY A 147 -1.49 3.73 -10.19
N LEU A 148 -0.65 3.72 -9.15
CA LEU A 148 -0.79 2.89 -7.96
C LEU A 148 -1.13 3.74 -6.72
N PRO A 149 -2.02 3.27 -5.84
CA PRO A 149 -2.25 3.89 -4.53
C PRO A 149 -1.03 3.77 -3.61
N LEU A 150 -0.92 4.67 -2.62
CA LEU A 150 0.31 4.82 -1.83
C LEU A 150 0.67 3.63 -0.95
N GLY A 151 -0.29 2.93 -0.33
CA GLY A 151 0.09 1.80 0.53
C GLY A 151 -0.02 1.98 2.04
N LEU A 152 -0.62 3.07 2.55
CA LEU A 152 -0.40 3.54 3.91
C LEU A 152 -1.52 3.23 4.90
N ASP A 153 -2.54 2.49 4.49
CA ASP A 153 -3.78 2.35 5.25
C ASP A 153 -3.60 1.59 6.56
N ASP A 154 -2.70 0.61 6.57
CA ASP A 154 -2.33 -0.13 7.77
C ASP A 154 -1.61 0.74 8.82
N LEU A 155 -1.00 1.87 8.41
CA LEU A 155 -0.19 2.74 9.27
C LEU A 155 -0.98 3.93 9.83
N LEU A 156 -2.05 4.35 9.15
CA LEU A 156 -2.83 5.53 9.54
C LEU A 156 -3.93 5.24 10.57
N GLY A 157 -4.13 3.97 10.96
CA GLY A 157 -4.92 3.59 12.13
C GLY A 157 -6.28 4.28 12.21
N GLN A 158 -7.26 3.79 11.44
CA GLN A 158 -8.66 4.20 11.51
C GLN A 158 -8.91 5.71 11.39
N THR A 159 -8.99 6.19 10.15
CA THR A 159 -10.05 7.15 9.82
C THR A 159 -11.13 6.37 9.09
N ASN A 160 -12.37 6.39 9.61
CA ASN A 160 -13.55 5.81 8.93
C ASN A 160 -13.93 6.59 7.65
N ASP A 161 -12.96 7.26 7.05
CA ASP A 161 -13.10 8.18 5.96
C ASP A 161 -11.76 8.15 5.20
N VAL A 162 -11.85 8.02 3.87
CA VAL A 162 -10.80 7.94 2.84
C VAL A 162 -9.83 6.73 2.82
N CYS A 163 -10.12 5.85 1.86
CA CYS A 163 -9.17 5.08 1.04
C CYS A 163 -8.24 4.08 1.72
N GLU A 164 -8.78 3.24 2.62
CA GLU A 164 -8.20 1.91 2.87
C GLU A 164 -7.85 1.26 1.51
N LEU A 165 -6.68 0.64 1.35
CA LEU A 165 -6.32 -0.19 0.18
C LEU A 165 -7.19 -1.42 0.13
N VAL A 166 -8.46 -1.16 -0.11
CA VAL A 166 -9.44 -2.16 -0.39
C VAL A 166 -9.09 -2.73 -1.74
N CYS A 167 -8.81 -4.03 -1.70
CA CYS A 167 -8.77 -4.86 -2.88
C CYS A 167 -9.97 -4.50 -3.77
N GLY A 168 -9.73 -3.83 -4.90
CA GLY A 168 -10.76 -3.37 -5.85
C GLY A 168 -11.47 -4.53 -6.57
N VAL A 169 -11.07 -5.75 -6.25
CA VAL A 169 -11.62 -7.01 -6.73
C VAL A 169 -12.91 -7.24 -5.97
N TYR A 170 -14.04 -6.99 -6.63
CA TYR A 170 -15.39 -7.13 -6.10
C TYR A 170 -15.54 -8.45 -5.32
N GLY A 171 -15.39 -8.47 -3.99
CA GLY A 171 -15.53 -9.61 -3.06
C GLY A 171 -14.31 -10.54 -2.85
N CYS A 172 -13.10 -9.97 -2.78
CA CYS A 172 -11.92 -10.62 -2.19
C CYS A 172 -12.11 -10.85 -0.67
N GLN A 173 -11.53 -11.92 -0.12
CA GLN A 173 -11.59 -12.28 1.32
C GLN A 173 -10.29 -11.99 2.07
N CYS A 174 -9.39 -11.16 1.53
CA CYS A 174 -8.26 -10.64 2.28
C CYS A 174 -8.76 -9.78 3.45
N HIS A 175 -8.03 -9.73 4.56
CA HIS A 175 -8.45 -9.06 5.79
C HIS A 175 -8.77 -7.55 5.66
N GLY A 176 -8.36 -6.87 4.57
CA GLY A 176 -8.65 -5.46 4.27
C GLY A 176 -9.72 -5.25 3.18
N PHE A 177 -10.84 -5.97 3.22
CA PHE A 177 -11.94 -5.78 2.25
C PHE A 177 -13.07 -4.89 2.79
N ALA A 178 -13.37 -3.80 2.06
CA ALA A 178 -14.69 -3.19 1.99
C ALA A 178 -15.18 -3.21 0.55
N ALA A 179 -16.40 -3.72 0.34
CA ALA A 179 -16.99 -3.83 -0.98
C ALA A 179 -17.12 -2.45 -1.63
N ARG A 180 -16.36 -2.17 -2.70
CA ARG A 180 -16.72 -1.08 -3.60
C ARG A 180 -18.05 -1.44 -4.25
N LYS A 181 -19.12 -0.80 -3.78
CA LYS A 181 -20.43 -0.96 -4.37
C LYS A 181 -20.35 -0.51 -5.83
N ARG A 182 -21.03 -1.23 -6.73
CA ARG A 182 -21.00 -0.88 -8.15
C ARG A 182 -21.62 0.49 -8.33
N ARG A 183 -21.14 1.32 -9.26
CA ARG A 183 -21.83 2.57 -9.54
C ARG A 183 -23.27 2.25 -9.96
N CYS A 184 -24.25 2.79 -9.25
CA CYS A 184 -25.64 2.61 -9.64
C CYS A 184 -25.82 3.16 -11.06
N LYS A 185 -26.46 2.39 -11.94
CA LYS A 185 -26.76 2.83 -13.31
C LYS A 185 -27.55 4.14 -13.33
N TYR A 186 -28.34 4.39 -12.29
CA TYR A 186 -29.20 5.55 -12.15
C TYR A 186 -28.57 6.70 -11.36
N GLY A 187 -27.36 6.52 -10.82
CA GLY A 187 -26.64 7.59 -10.11
C GLY A 187 -27.49 8.29 -9.06
N GLY A 188 -27.55 9.62 -9.07
CA GLY A 188 -28.30 10.43 -8.10
C GLY A 188 -29.83 10.37 -8.28
N GLU A 189 -30.29 9.74 -9.36
CA GLU A 189 -31.70 9.59 -9.71
C GLU A 189 -32.22 8.17 -9.38
N CYS A 190 -31.47 7.39 -8.59
CA CYS A 190 -31.90 6.06 -8.19
C CYS A 190 -33.00 6.13 -7.13
N TYR A 191 -34.17 5.56 -7.44
CA TYR A 191 -35.29 5.44 -6.49
C TYR A 191 -35.32 4.10 -5.74
N GLN A 192 -34.37 3.20 -6.00
CA GLN A 192 -34.32 1.89 -5.34
C GLN A 192 -33.75 2.03 -3.93
N LYS A 193 -34.64 1.95 -2.94
CA LYS A 193 -34.31 2.03 -1.50
C LYS A 193 -34.15 0.65 -0.83
N LYS A 194 -34.20 -0.44 -1.61
CA LYS A 194 -34.06 -1.80 -1.06
C LYS A 194 -32.65 -1.97 -0.50
N GLU A 195 -32.55 -2.59 0.68
CA GLU A 195 -31.29 -2.81 1.39
C GLU A 195 -30.26 -3.54 0.51
N ASP A 196 -30.66 -4.60 -0.20
CA ASP A 196 -29.82 -5.32 -1.15
C ASP A 196 -29.23 -4.41 -2.27
N HIS A 197 -29.99 -3.41 -2.71
CA HIS A 197 -29.53 -2.46 -3.72
C HIS A 197 -28.52 -1.47 -3.12
N LEU A 198 -28.80 -0.97 -1.92
CA LEU A 198 -27.92 -0.03 -1.22
C LEU A 198 -26.61 -0.69 -0.75
N LEU A 199 -26.61 -2.00 -0.51
CA LEU A 199 -25.39 -2.77 -0.24
C LEU A 199 -24.60 -3.06 -1.52
N GLY A 200 -25.28 -3.23 -2.65
CA GLY A 200 -24.67 -3.57 -3.93
C GLY A 200 -24.20 -2.37 -4.78
N PHE A 201 -24.77 -1.18 -4.58
CA PHE A 201 -24.52 -0.01 -5.44
C PHE A 201 -24.21 1.31 -4.71
N CYS A 202 -23.29 2.11 -5.25
CA CYS A 202 -22.90 3.45 -4.78
C CYS A 202 -23.68 4.52 -5.55
N HIS A 203 -24.18 5.54 -4.84
CA HIS A 203 -24.85 6.71 -5.38
C HIS A 203 -24.00 7.98 -5.18
N PRO A 204 -24.18 9.04 -6.00
CA PRO A 204 -23.55 10.33 -5.77
C PRO A 204 -23.97 10.89 -4.40
N GLY A 205 -23.00 11.09 -3.50
CA GLY A 205 -23.25 11.51 -2.11
C GLY A 205 -23.05 10.40 -1.08
N ASP A 206 -22.99 9.13 -1.51
CA ASP A 206 -22.42 8.04 -0.70
C ASP A 206 -20.87 8.16 -0.76
N VAL A 207 -20.32 9.18 -0.09
CA VAL A 207 -18.89 9.32 0.21
C VAL A 207 -18.66 8.93 1.65
#